data_AF-A0A3L7RY19-F1
#
_entry.id   AF-A0A3L7RY19-F1
#
_cell.length_a   1.000
_cell.length_b   1.000
_cell.length_c   1.000
_cell.angle_alpha   90.00
_cell.angle_beta   90.00
_cell.angle_gamma   90.00
#
_symmetry.space_group_name_H-M   'P 1'
#
loop_
_entity.id
_entity.type
_entity.pdbx_description
1 polymer ?
#
loop_
_entity_poly.entity_id
_entity_poly.type
_entity_poly.pdbx_seq_one_letter_code
_entity_poly.pdbx_strand_id
1 'polypeptide(L)'
;MRDDIMEPRLPEHLPRRRVRNWASAGEQRRLFWILVPIVLLAAWAERAWLGPTVPPPPPPIDTILDRGPVTRTIDDGITIEAPPVIEAPIGGAAVEEPSAGVAAAPETLADPADLVLVRDDTVFRSADQRAWFAIWGRLQGEAAAGSQPRGRKVTFAQLFSQPRSFRGRRVQIAGTIRRLQEVTAPTNALGIGTYWQAWLEPADGPASPIVVYFLSLPPGTPSGMRVEIPAVVDGVFFKRWAYQASDAIRLAPLLMATEPQSPPRITSGRGSSTIVGWALFSIAGLIATTWLALRFAAANPLPKQRHPASMDADFSDLTVVDPRVSFERLAALKPSSDDAETPR
;
A
#
# COMPACT_ATOMS: atom_id res chain seq x y z
N MET A 1 -1.28 26.40 91.26
CA MET A 1 -2.30 25.32 91.22
C MET A 1 -2.99 25.44 89.87
N ARG A 2 -2.97 24.37 89.06
CA ARG A 2 -3.26 24.26 87.61
C ARG A 2 -2.05 24.47 86.72
N ASP A 3 -1.73 23.63 85.73
CA ASP A 3 -2.05 22.22 85.48
C ASP A 3 -0.91 21.75 84.56
N ASP A 4 -0.19 20.71 84.97
CA ASP A 4 0.81 20.02 84.17
C ASP A 4 0.09 19.17 83.11
N ILE A 5 0.05 19.63 81.86
CA ILE A 5 -0.45 18.84 80.74
C ILE A 5 0.75 18.15 80.08
N MET A 6 1.01 16.92 80.53
CA MET A 6 1.86 15.93 79.87
C MET A 6 1.32 15.62 78.47
N GLU A 7 1.96 16.13 77.42
CA GLU A 7 1.74 15.64 76.06
C GLU A 7 2.30 14.22 75.89
N PRO A 8 1.51 13.25 75.39
CA PRO A 8 1.98 11.90 75.14
C PRO A 8 2.85 11.87 73.88
N ARG A 9 4.13 11.48 74.02
CA ARG A 9 5.00 11.12 72.90
C ARG A 9 4.43 9.89 72.18
N LEU A 10 3.87 10.09 70.98
CA LEU A 10 3.47 9.01 70.09
C LEU A 10 4.68 8.25 69.55
N PRO A 11 4.61 6.90 69.43
CA PRO A 11 5.73 6.07 69.02
C PRO A 11 6.05 6.19 67.52
N GLU A 12 7.33 5.96 67.26
CA GLU A 12 8.02 5.97 65.97
C GLU A 12 7.38 5.09 64.87
N HIS A 13 7.33 5.67 63.67
CA HIS A 13 7.64 5.06 62.38
C HIS A 13 7.09 3.64 62.09
N LEU A 14 5.83 3.56 61.65
CA LEU A 14 5.39 2.43 60.82
C LEU A 14 6.11 2.50 59.45
N PRO A 15 6.73 1.40 58.97
CA PRO A 15 7.39 1.38 57.67
C PRO A 15 6.35 1.62 56.57
N ARG A 16 6.51 2.72 55.84
CA ARG A 16 5.68 3.05 54.67
C ARG A 16 5.78 1.91 53.66
N ARG A 17 4.72 1.10 53.55
CA ARG A 17 4.58 0.04 52.54
C ARG A 17 4.68 0.70 51.16
N ARG A 18 5.80 0.50 50.45
CA ARG A 18 5.98 1.06 49.10
C ARG A 18 4.85 0.56 48.21
N VAL A 19 3.99 1.47 47.79
CA VAL A 19 2.94 1.20 46.81
C VAL A 19 3.65 0.86 45.50
N ARG A 20 3.48 -0.40 45.06
CA ARG A 20 4.15 -0.92 43.87
C ARG A 20 3.51 -0.28 42.64
N ASN A 21 4.32 0.39 41.83
CA ASN A 21 3.84 1.18 40.71
C ASN A 21 3.81 0.33 39.43
N TRP A 22 2.70 -0.39 39.26
CA TRP A 22 2.42 -1.28 38.14
C TRP A 22 2.42 -0.60 36.76
N ALA A 23 2.33 0.73 36.72
CA ALA A 23 2.37 1.52 35.50
C ALA A 23 3.79 1.89 35.03
N SER A 24 4.84 1.54 35.79
CA SER A 24 6.21 1.83 35.38
C SER A 24 6.63 0.98 34.16
N ALA A 25 7.37 1.57 33.23
CA ALA A 25 7.81 0.90 32.00
C ALA A 25 8.61 -0.40 32.25
N GLY A 26 9.29 -0.50 33.40
CA GLY A 26 9.99 -1.71 33.82
C GLY A 26 9.05 -2.82 34.29
N GLU A 27 7.98 -2.49 34.99
CA GLU A 27 7.02 -3.46 35.52
C GLU A 27 6.03 -3.92 34.44
N GLN A 28 5.68 -3.04 33.50
CA GLN A 28 4.95 -3.39 32.27
C GLN A 28 5.71 -4.41 31.41
N ARG A 29 7.03 -4.22 31.23
CA ARG A 29 7.86 -5.19 30.50
C ARG A 29 7.91 -6.54 31.20
N ARG A 30 7.98 -6.57 32.54
CA ARG A 30 8.01 -7.81 33.31
C ARG A 30 6.68 -8.56 33.23
N LEU A 31 5.56 -7.85 33.33
CA LEU A 31 4.22 -8.43 33.17
C LEU A 31 3.99 -8.96 31.75
N PHE A 32 4.42 -8.21 30.74
CA PHE A 32 4.34 -8.64 29.35
C PHE A 32 5.03 -9.98 29.13
N TRP A 33 6.26 -10.16 29.64
CA TRP A 33 6.99 -11.41 29.51
C TRP A 33 6.40 -12.59 30.29
N ILE A 34 5.62 -12.33 31.35
CA ILE A 34 4.93 -13.38 32.10
C ILE A 34 3.63 -13.77 31.38
N LEU A 35 2.89 -12.82 30.82
CA LEU A 35 1.57 -13.06 30.24
C LEU A 35 1.63 -13.64 28.82
N VAL A 36 2.60 -13.22 28.00
CA VAL A 36 2.75 -13.70 26.61
C VAL A 36 2.83 -15.23 26.51
N PRO A 37 3.68 -15.95 27.27
CA PRO A 37 3.73 -17.40 27.16
C PRO A 37 2.43 -18.08 27.59
N ILE A 38 1.74 -17.53 28.59
CA ILE A 38 0.44 -18.07 29.06
C ILE A 38 -0.63 -17.93 27.96
N VAL A 39 -0.70 -16.77 27.30
CA VAL A 39 -1.64 -16.52 26.19
C VAL A 39 -1.33 -17.42 24.99
N LEU A 40 -0.06 -17.62 24.66
CA LEU A 40 0.34 -18.51 23.57
C LEU A 40 -0.01 -19.98 23.88
N LEU A 41 0.17 -20.42 25.12
CA LEU A 41 -0.20 -21.77 25.57
C LEU A 41 -1.72 -21.97 25.54
N ALA A 42 -2.49 -20.95 25.93
CA ALA A 42 -3.95 -20.97 25.85
C ALA A 42 -4.44 -21.02 24.40
N ALA A 43 -3.90 -20.20 23.50
CA ALA A 43 -4.26 -20.20 22.08
C ALA A 43 -3.87 -21.51 21.38
N TRP A 44 -2.76 -22.14 21.78
CA TRP A 44 -2.37 -23.46 21.30
C TRP A 44 -3.36 -24.54 21.79
N ALA A 45 -3.72 -24.52 23.07
CA ALA A 45 -4.70 -25.46 23.63
C ALA A 45 -6.08 -25.31 22.99
N GLU A 46 -6.53 -24.07 22.76
CA GLU A 46 -7.79 -23.76 22.06
C GLU A 46 -7.79 -24.38 20.66
N ARG A 47 -6.72 -24.14 19.87
CA ARG A 47 -6.60 -24.69 18.52
C ARG A 47 -6.47 -26.22 18.49
N ALA A 48 -5.89 -26.82 19.52
CA ALA A 48 -5.72 -28.27 19.63
C ALA A 48 -7.01 -28.99 20.00
N TRP A 49 -7.91 -28.35 20.76
CA TRP A 49 -9.14 -28.97 21.25
C TRP A 49 -10.42 -28.53 20.50
N LEU A 50 -10.46 -27.33 19.92
CA LEU A 50 -11.62 -26.77 19.23
C LEU A 50 -11.36 -26.68 17.72
N GLY A 51 -11.07 -27.81 17.08
CA GLY A 51 -10.69 -27.88 15.66
C GLY A 51 -11.59 -27.03 14.72
N PRO A 52 -11.04 -26.51 13.62
CA PRO A 52 -11.75 -25.56 12.75
C PRO A 52 -13.02 -26.18 12.18
N THR A 53 -14.16 -25.53 12.44
CA THR A 53 -15.42 -25.81 11.76
C THR A 53 -15.30 -25.31 10.32
N VAL A 54 -15.08 -26.23 9.38
CA VAL A 54 -15.10 -25.91 7.95
C VAL A 54 -16.58 -25.78 7.53
N PRO A 55 -17.07 -24.57 7.19
CA PRO A 55 -18.42 -24.46 6.65
C PRO A 55 -18.49 -25.16 5.29
N PRO A 56 -19.59 -25.84 4.96
CA PRO A 56 -19.75 -26.55 3.69
C PRO A 56 -19.67 -25.57 2.51
N PRO A 57 -19.12 -26.00 1.37
CA PRO A 57 -19.02 -25.16 0.18
C PRO A 57 -20.42 -24.76 -0.32
N PRO A 58 -20.60 -23.52 -0.81
CA PRO A 58 -21.87 -23.09 -1.39
C PRO A 58 -22.19 -23.90 -2.66
N PRO A 59 -23.48 -24.10 -2.97
CA PRO A 59 -23.89 -24.84 -4.16
C PRO A 59 -23.41 -24.15 -5.45
N PRO A 60 -23.01 -24.91 -6.48
CA PRO A 60 -22.55 -24.35 -7.75
C PRO A 60 -23.66 -23.56 -8.44
N ILE A 61 -23.33 -22.34 -8.88
CA ILE A 61 -24.23 -21.46 -9.64
C ILE A 61 -24.03 -21.76 -11.13
N ASP A 62 -25.06 -22.31 -11.77
CA ASP A 62 -25.10 -22.52 -13.22
C ASP A 62 -25.12 -21.16 -13.93
N THR A 63 -23.99 -20.80 -14.55
CA THR A 63 -23.85 -19.61 -15.39
C THR A 63 -24.07 -20.00 -16.85
N ILE A 64 -25.31 -20.29 -17.21
CA ILE A 64 -25.73 -20.34 -18.61
C ILE A 64 -26.00 -18.89 -19.04
N LEU A 65 -25.07 -18.33 -19.82
CA LEU A 65 -25.25 -17.03 -20.47
C LEU A 65 -26.23 -17.18 -21.64
N ASP A 66 -27.40 -16.57 -21.51
CA ASP A 66 -28.37 -16.40 -22.58
C ASP A 66 -27.78 -15.48 -23.67
N ARG A 67 -27.34 -16.07 -24.78
CA ARG A 67 -26.83 -15.34 -25.95
C ARG A 67 -27.96 -15.09 -26.93
N GLY A 68 -28.78 -14.07 -26.66
CA GLY A 68 -29.62 -13.45 -27.66
C GLY A 68 -28.79 -12.64 -28.67
N PRO A 69 -29.15 -12.61 -29.97
CA PRO A 69 -28.46 -11.80 -30.97
C PRO A 69 -28.69 -10.31 -30.70
N VAL A 70 -27.64 -9.62 -30.28
CA VAL A 70 -27.64 -8.16 -30.10
C VAL A 70 -27.54 -7.48 -31.46
N THR A 71 -28.68 -7.02 -31.98
CA THR A 71 -28.71 -6.07 -33.10
C THR A 71 -28.28 -4.70 -32.58
N ARG A 72 -27.05 -4.29 -32.90
CA ARG A 72 -26.59 -2.92 -32.61
C ARG A 72 -27.07 -1.97 -33.71
N THR A 73 -28.17 -1.27 -33.46
CA THR A 73 -28.43 0.02 -34.08
C THR A 73 -27.80 1.09 -33.19
N ILE A 74 -26.69 1.67 -33.65
CA ILE A 74 -26.08 2.84 -33.03
C ILE A 74 -26.85 4.05 -33.57
N ASP A 75 -27.79 4.55 -32.78
CA ASP A 75 -28.42 5.85 -32.96
C ASP A 75 -28.46 6.52 -31.60
N ASP A 76 -27.33 7.13 -31.21
CA ASP A 76 -27.23 8.07 -30.09
C ASP A 76 -26.08 9.03 -30.38
N GLY A 77 -26.38 10.02 -31.22
CA GLY A 77 -25.56 11.22 -31.34
C GLY A 77 -25.71 12.05 -30.07
N ILE A 78 -24.72 12.02 -29.17
CA ILE A 78 -24.65 12.93 -28.04
C ILE A 78 -24.30 14.31 -28.56
N THR A 79 -25.32 15.14 -28.79
CA THR A 79 -25.19 16.59 -28.95
C THR A 79 -24.92 17.19 -27.57
N ILE A 80 -23.70 17.69 -27.36
CA ILE A 80 -23.38 18.49 -26.18
C ILE A 80 -24.01 19.87 -26.38
N GLU A 81 -25.24 20.04 -25.90
CA GLU A 81 -25.83 21.35 -25.72
C GLU A 81 -25.01 22.13 -24.68
N ALA A 82 -24.54 23.32 -25.05
CA ALA A 82 -23.93 24.24 -24.10
C ALA A 82 -24.96 24.61 -23.01
N PRO A 83 -24.60 24.60 -21.72
CA PRO A 83 -25.55 24.96 -20.68
C PRO A 83 -26.03 26.41 -20.88
N PRO A 84 -27.33 26.68 -20.69
CA PRO A 84 -27.85 28.04 -20.79
C PRO A 84 -27.19 28.92 -19.72
N VAL A 85 -26.82 30.13 -20.13
CA VAL A 85 -26.40 31.21 -19.23
C VAL A 85 -27.59 31.52 -18.32
N ILE A 86 -27.56 30.99 -17.11
CA ILE A 86 -28.50 31.36 -16.05
C ILE A 86 -28.00 32.69 -15.48
N GLU A 87 -28.53 33.79 -15.98
CA GLU A 87 -28.57 35.05 -15.22
C GLU A 87 -29.63 34.89 -14.12
N ALA A 88 -29.19 34.88 -12.87
CA ALA A 88 -30.05 34.80 -11.69
C ALA A 88 -29.41 35.62 -10.55
N PRO A 89 -30.22 36.16 -9.62
CA PRO A 89 -30.18 37.58 -9.28
C PRO A 89 -29.37 37.89 -8.02
N ILE A 90 -29.00 39.16 -7.92
CA ILE A 90 -28.52 39.84 -6.72
C ILE A 90 -29.60 39.69 -5.61
N GLY A 91 -29.28 38.96 -4.55
CA GLY A 91 -30.14 38.80 -3.38
C GLY A 91 -29.37 38.17 -2.23
N GLY A 92 -28.98 39.01 -1.27
CA GLY A 92 -28.13 38.60 -0.15
C GLY A 92 -28.79 37.62 0.80
N ALA A 93 -28.02 36.63 1.24
CA ALA A 93 -28.18 35.96 2.51
C ALA A 93 -26.79 35.55 3.00
N ALA A 94 -26.44 36.05 4.18
CA ALA A 94 -25.19 35.75 4.85
C ALA A 94 -25.07 34.24 5.09
N VAL A 95 -23.96 33.66 4.62
CA VAL A 95 -23.49 32.34 5.03
C VAL A 95 -22.12 32.54 5.65
N GLU A 96 -22.01 32.04 6.88
CA GLU A 96 -20.89 32.19 7.81
C GLU A 96 -19.52 31.93 7.18
N GLU A 97 -18.58 32.83 7.46
CA GLU A 97 -17.17 32.65 7.15
C GLU A 97 -16.56 31.48 7.94
N PRO A 98 -15.89 30.52 7.27
CA PRO A 98 -14.90 29.70 7.93
C PRO A 98 -13.56 30.44 7.92
N SER A 99 -13.22 30.98 9.10
CA SER A 99 -11.88 31.26 9.63
C SER A 99 -10.75 31.56 8.64
N ALA A 100 -10.31 32.82 8.65
CA ALA A 100 -9.01 33.25 8.18
C ALA A 100 -7.87 32.37 8.74
N GLY A 101 -7.17 31.68 7.85
CA GLY A 101 -5.97 30.91 8.17
C GLY A 101 -5.24 30.50 6.89
N VAL A 102 -4.06 31.12 6.67
CA VAL A 102 -3.14 30.97 5.53
C VAL A 102 -3.51 31.82 4.31
N ALA A 103 -2.92 33.01 4.26
CA ALA A 103 -2.85 33.84 3.06
C ALA A 103 -2.31 33.00 1.88
N ALA A 104 -3.12 32.86 0.83
CA ALA A 104 -2.78 32.15 -0.39
C ALA A 104 -1.61 32.88 -1.09
N ALA A 105 -0.42 32.28 -1.03
CA ALA A 105 0.70 32.64 -1.90
C ALA A 105 0.23 32.58 -3.38
N PRO A 106 0.79 33.40 -4.29
CA PRO A 106 0.39 33.38 -5.69
C PRO A 106 0.49 31.94 -6.22
N GLU A 107 -0.65 31.39 -6.66
CA GLU A 107 -0.85 29.95 -6.84
C GLU A 107 0.06 29.35 -7.94
N THR A 108 0.64 30.21 -8.80
CA THR A 108 1.46 29.86 -9.96
C THR A 108 2.78 30.65 -10.00
N LEU A 109 3.83 30.01 -10.53
CA LEU A 109 5.18 30.59 -10.64
C LEU A 109 5.43 31.44 -11.89
N ALA A 110 4.44 31.56 -12.77
CA ALA A 110 4.46 32.48 -13.90
C ALA A 110 3.14 33.23 -14.00
N ASP A 111 3.18 34.32 -14.76
CA ASP A 111 2.00 35.12 -15.08
C ASP A 111 0.93 34.24 -15.77
N PRO A 112 -0.33 34.26 -15.32
CA PRO A 112 -1.42 33.56 -15.99
C PRO A 112 -1.49 33.82 -17.49
N ALA A 113 -1.20 35.04 -17.96
CA ALA A 113 -1.20 35.39 -19.38
C ALA A 113 -0.16 34.58 -20.18
N ASP A 114 1.00 34.31 -19.59
CA ASP A 114 2.05 33.49 -20.21
C ASP A 114 1.70 31.99 -20.14
N LEU A 115 1.08 31.54 -19.04
CA LEU A 115 0.66 30.15 -18.86
C LEU A 115 -0.48 29.72 -19.80
N VAL A 116 -1.33 30.66 -20.23
CA VAL A 116 -2.40 30.43 -21.23
C VAL A 116 -1.82 30.12 -22.61
N LEU A 117 -0.65 30.66 -22.95
CA LEU A 117 0.00 30.41 -24.25
C LEU A 117 0.61 29.01 -24.36
N VAL A 118 0.94 28.39 -23.22
CA VAL A 118 1.48 27.03 -23.19
C VAL A 118 0.42 26.06 -23.73
N ARG A 119 0.82 25.10 -24.58
CA ARG A 119 -0.12 24.08 -25.08
C ARG A 119 0.34 22.68 -24.71
N ASP A 120 -0.54 21.91 -24.10
CA ASP A 120 -0.31 20.48 -23.86
C ASP A 120 -0.26 19.72 -25.19
N ASP A 121 0.30 18.52 -25.16
CA ASP A 121 0.35 17.57 -26.28
C ASP A 121 1.13 18.07 -27.50
N THR A 122 2.00 19.05 -27.27
CA THR A 122 2.94 19.53 -28.27
C THR A 122 4.37 19.35 -27.80
N VAL A 123 5.28 19.33 -28.77
CA VAL A 123 6.70 19.61 -28.53
C VAL A 123 6.89 21.00 -27.92
N PHE A 124 8.11 21.35 -27.53
CA PHE A 124 8.42 22.71 -27.09
C PHE A 124 8.21 23.71 -28.22
N ARG A 125 7.47 24.78 -27.95
CA ARG A 125 7.17 25.85 -28.90
C ARG A 125 7.84 27.15 -28.46
N SER A 126 8.07 28.07 -29.41
CA SER A 126 8.52 29.42 -29.08
C SER A 126 7.55 30.15 -28.13
N ALA A 127 6.23 29.93 -28.30
CA ALA A 127 5.20 30.46 -27.41
C ALA A 127 5.31 29.96 -25.95
N ASP A 128 5.95 28.81 -25.72
CA ASP A 128 6.14 28.25 -24.38
C ASP A 128 7.29 28.96 -23.63
N GLN A 129 8.20 29.66 -24.34
CA GLN A 129 9.46 30.16 -23.79
C GLN A 129 9.26 31.21 -22.70
N ARG A 130 8.26 32.09 -22.82
CA ARG A 130 8.00 33.14 -21.81
C ARG A 130 7.68 32.53 -20.45
N ALA A 131 6.72 31.61 -20.41
CA ALA A 131 6.36 30.89 -19.19
C ALA A 131 7.53 30.03 -18.67
N TRP A 132 8.24 29.35 -19.58
CA TRP A 132 9.40 28.53 -19.23
C TRP A 132 10.47 29.33 -18.49
N PHE A 133 10.93 30.45 -19.06
CA PHE A 133 11.95 31.27 -18.41
C PHE A 133 11.41 32.04 -17.20
N ALA A 134 10.14 32.44 -17.18
CA ALA A 134 9.54 33.03 -15.97
C ALA A 134 9.60 32.07 -14.78
N ILE A 135 9.25 30.80 -14.98
CA ILE A 135 9.35 29.76 -13.93
C ILE A 135 10.80 29.55 -13.51
N TRP A 136 11.74 29.48 -14.45
CA TRP A 136 13.16 29.34 -14.11
C TRP A 136 13.71 30.51 -13.31
N GLY A 137 13.37 31.74 -13.67
CA GLY A 137 13.78 32.92 -12.93
C GLY A 137 13.27 32.90 -11.49
N ARG A 138 12.03 32.44 -11.27
CA ARG A 138 11.49 32.24 -9.91
C ARG A 138 12.23 31.14 -9.15
N LEU A 139 12.44 29.98 -9.76
CA LEU A 139 13.16 28.87 -9.13
C LEU A 139 14.61 29.22 -8.78
N GLN A 140 15.32 29.98 -9.63
CA GLN A 140 16.66 30.50 -9.32
C GLN A 140 16.65 31.48 -8.15
N GLY A 141 15.71 32.44 -8.14
CA GLY A 141 15.60 33.41 -7.05
C GLY A 141 15.31 32.76 -5.70
N GLU A 142 14.47 31.72 -5.71
CA GLU A 142 14.17 30.91 -4.53
C GLU A 142 15.36 30.08 -4.03
N ALA A 143 16.05 29.41 -4.95
CA ALA A 143 17.26 28.65 -4.62
C ALA A 143 18.34 29.58 -4.02
N ALA A 144 18.53 30.77 -4.61
CA ALA A 144 19.45 31.77 -4.10
C ALA A 144 19.04 32.30 -2.71
N ALA A 145 17.74 32.39 -2.43
CA ALA A 145 17.21 32.75 -1.12
C ALA A 145 17.22 31.60 -0.10
N GLY A 146 17.64 30.38 -0.49
CA GLY A 146 17.57 29.19 0.36
C GLY A 146 16.14 28.75 0.70
N SER A 147 15.14 29.24 -0.04
CA SER A 147 13.73 28.93 0.17
C SER A 147 13.26 28.02 -0.94
N GLN A 148 13.01 26.74 -0.64
CA GLN A 148 12.43 25.80 -1.59
C GLN A 148 11.10 25.27 -1.05
N PRO A 149 9.98 25.97 -1.30
CA PRO A 149 8.67 25.56 -0.82
C PRO A 149 8.31 24.19 -1.38
N ARG A 150 7.84 23.29 -0.50
CA ARG A 150 7.34 21.98 -0.90
C ARG A 150 6.07 22.11 -1.71
N GLY A 151 5.97 21.30 -2.77
CA GLY A 151 4.78 21.25 -3.60
C GLY A 151 3.67 20.40 -3.00
N ARG A 152 2.47 20.50 -3.60
CA ARG A 152 1.38 19.56 -3.30
C ARG A 152 1.78 18.17 -3.77
N LYS A 153 1.65 17.14 -2.92
CA LYS A 153 1.86 15.75 -3.33
C LYS A 153 0.86 15.37 -4.42
N VAL A 154 1.37 14.79 -5.52
CA VAL A 154 0.57 14.40 -6.68
C VAL A 154 0.96 13.03 -7.21
N THR A 155 0.04 12.42 -7.96
CA THR A 155 0.29 11.19 -8.71
C THR A 155 0.50 11.47 -10.20
N PHE A 156 1.06 10.50 -10.92
CA PHE A 156 1.16 10.56 -12.38
C PHE A 156 -0.20 10.84 -13.04
N ALA A 157 -1.25 10.12 -12.62
CA ALA A 157 -2.58 10.24 -13.20
C ALA A 157 -3.17 11.65 -13.04
N GLN A 158 -2.91 12.33 -11.91
CA GLN A 158 -3.37 13.70 -11.70
C GLN A 158 -2.69 14.68 -12.65
N LEU A 159 -1.36 14.60 -12.78
CA LEU A 159 -0.60 15.47 -13.69
C LEU A 159 -0.95 15.19 -15.16
N PHE A 160 -1.16 13.93 -15.49
CA PHE A 160 -1.44 13.51 -16.86
C PHE A 160 -2.86 13.86 -17.28
N SER A 161 -3.87 13.63 -16.43
CA SER A 161 -5.28 13.82 -16.79
C SER A 161 -5.79 15.23 -16.54
N GLN A 162 -5.15 16.01 -15.66
CA GLN A 162 -5.62 17.34 -15.27
C GLN A 162 -4.55 18.44 -15.46
N PRO A 163 -3.88 18.53 -16.62
CA PRO A 163 -2.72 19.41 -16.79
C PRO A 163 -3.04 20.88 -16.51
N ARG A 164 -4.24 21.35 -16.87
CA ARG A 164 -4.68 22.74 -16.63
C ARG A 164 -4.72 23.09 -15.15
N SER A 165 -5.15 22.16 -14.29
CA SER A 165 -5.28 22.38 -12.84
C SER A 165 -3.94 22.47 -12.11
N PHE A 166 -2.86 21.98 -12.73
CA PHE A 166 -1.52 21.95 -12.12
C PHE A 166 -0.52 22.89 -12.80
N ARG A 167 -0.87 23.46 -13.96
CA ARG A 167 0.03 24.28 -14.76
C ARG A 167 0.59 25.46 -13.97
N GLY A 168 1.91 25.58 -13.96
CA GLY A 168 2.64 26.62 -13.24
C GLY A 168 2.61 26.46 -11.72
N ARG A 169 1.98 25.41 -11.18
CA ARG A 169 1.85 25.18 -9.75
C ARG A 169 2.94 24.26 -9.22
N ARG A 170 3.28 24.43 -7.93
CA ARG A 170 4.19 23.55 -7.24
C ARG A 170 3.57 22.18 -6.96
N VAL A 171 4.33 21.15 -7.30
CA VAL A 171 3.95 19.76 -7.12
C VAL A 171 5.13 18.97 -6.55
N GLN A 172 4.82 17.95 -5.78
CA GLN A 172 5.78 16.99 -5.25
C GLN A 172 5.45 15.60 -5.78
N ILE A 173 6.43 14.93 -6.38
CA ILE A 173 6.29 13.55 -6.86
C ILE A 173 7.52 12.72 -6.47
N ALA A 174 7.29 11.48 -6.06
CA ALA A 174 8.33 10.52 -5.75
C ALA A 174 8.47 9.51 -6.89
N GLY A 175 9.69 9.03 -7.11
CA GLY A 175 9.97 8.02 -8.12
C GLY A 175 11.43 7.66 -8.22
N THR A 176 11.78 6.99 -9.30
CA THR A 176 13.15 6.56 -9.60
C THR A 176 13.57 7.15 -10.93
N ILE A 177 14.65 7.94 -10.94
CA ILE A 177 15.25 8.44 -12.16
C ILE A 177 15.93 7.27 -12.87
N ARG A 178 15.50 6.99 -14.10
CA ARG A 178 15.99 5.89 -14.95
C ARG A 178 16.98 6.34 -16.03
N ARG A 179 16.93 7.63 -16.39
CA ARG A 179 17.86 8.29 -17.31
C ARG A 179 18.08 9.72 -16.85
N LEU A 180 19.32 10.18 -16.90
CA LEU A 180 19.71 11.53 -16.52
C LEU A 180 20.80 12.02 -17.46
N GLN A 181 20.54 13.10 -18.20
CA GLN A 181 21.49 13.61 -19.18
C GLN A 181 21.51 15.13 -19.18
N GLU A 182 22.65 15.70 -19.53
CA GLU A 182 22.78 17.13 -19.74
C GLU A 182 22.20 17.53 -21.10
N VAL A 183 21.53 18.67 -21.16
CA VAL A 183 20.94 19.24 -22.37
C VAL A 183 21.30 20.72 -22.43
N THR A 184 21.84 21.18 -23.55
CA THR A 184 22.15 22.59 -23.75
C THR A 184 20.88 23.43 -23.78
N ALA A 185 20.87 24.50 -22.99
CA ALA A 185 19.80 25.47 -22.99
C ALA A 185 19.97 26.44 -24.18
N PRO A 186 18.88 26.88 -24.82
CA PRO A 186 18.98 27.95 -25.81
C PRO A 186 19.41 29.25 -25.11
N THR A 187 20.09 30.14 -25.84
CA THR A 187 20.53 31.44 -25.30
C THR A 187 19.35 32.18 -24.67
N ASN A 188 19.53 32.63 -23.43
CA ASN A 188 18.49 33.26 -22.64
C ASN A 188 19.07 34.34 -21.71
N ALA A 189 18.22 35.27 -21.29
CA ALA A 189 18.60 36.39 -20.42
C ALA A 189 18.92 35.97 -18.97
N LEU A 190 18.59 34.73 -18.58
CA LEU A 190 18.87 34.18 -17.25
C LEU A 190 20.27 33.57 -17.13
N GLY A 191 21.03 33.54 -18.23
CA GLY A 191 22.37 32.95 -18.25
C GLY A 191 22.39 31.43 -18.05
N ILE A 192 21.25 30.74 -18.23
CA ILE A 192 21.19 29.29 -18.10
C ILE A 192 21.84 28.67 -19.33
N GLY A 193 23.00 28.03 -19.16
CA GLY A 193 23.73 27.39 -20.26
C GLY A 193 23.30 25.95 -20.52
N THR A 194 22.99 25.19 -19.46
CA THR A 194 22.61 23.79 -19.54
C THR A 194 21.51 23.45 -18.54
N TYR A 195 20.80 22.37 -18.84
CA TYR A 195 19.83 21.73 -17.96
C TYR A 195 20.20 20.27 -17.78
N TRP A 196 19.73 19.68 -16.69
CA TRP A 196 19.72 18.23 -16.53
C TRP A 196 18.33 17.69 -16.81
N GLN A 197 18.20 16.92 -17.89
CA GLN A 197 16.96 16.23 -18.22
C GLN A 197 16.95 14.84 -17.59
N ALA A 198 15.99 14.62 -16.71
CA ALA A 198 15.73 13.35 -16.06
C ALA A 198 14.44 12.70 -16.59
N TRP A 199 14.47 11.38 -16.70
CA TRP A 199 13.30 10.55 -16.96
C TRP A 199 13.00 9.78 -15.69
N LEU A 200 11.97 10.22 -14.99
CA LEU A 200 11.54 9.68 -13.70
C LEU A 200 10.40 8.69 -13.92
N GLU A 201 10.61 7.46 -13.48
CA GLU A 201 9.55 6.47 -13.31
C GLU A 201 8.83 6.80 -12.00
N PRO A 202 7.52 7.11 -12.01
CA PRO A 202 6.79 7.47 -10.80
C PRO A 202 6.72 6.26 -9.85
N ALA A 203 6.80 6.52 -8.54
CA ALA A 203 6.66 5.46 -7.53
C ALA A 203 5.25 4.84 -7.55
N ASP A 204 4.24 5.67 -7.85
CA ASP A 204 2.84 5.28 -7.93
C ASP A 204 2.28 5.53 -9.34
N GLY A 205 1.66 4.51 -9.93
CA GLY A 205 0.98 4.59 -11.22
C GLY A 205 1.60 3.71 -12.30
N PRO A 206 1.28 3.97 -13.59
CA PRO A 206 1.86 3.20 -14.68
C PRO A 206 3.37 3.47 -14.79
N ALA A 207 4.12 2.51 -15.36
CA ALA A 207 5.54 2.66 -15.69
C ALA A 207 5.78 3.61 -16.88
N SER A 208 5.07 4.73 -16.90
CA SER A 208 5.18 5.82 -17.88
C SER A 208 6.03 6.94 -17.30
N PRO A 209 6.97 7.50 -18.07
CA PRO A 209 7.91 8.45 -17.53
C PRO A 209 7.28 9.81 -17.26
N ILE A 210 7.85 10.50 -16.28
CA ILE A 210 7.73 11.93 -16.04
C ILE A 210 9.06 12.55 -16.44
N VAL A 211 9.03 13.57 -17.26
CA VAL A 211 10.25 14.30 -17.67
C VAL A 211 10.46 15.44 -16.69
N VAL A 212 11.64 15.51 -16.11
CA VAL A 212 11.99 16.58 -15.17
C VAL A 212 13.23 17.28 -15.68
N TYR A 213 13.18 18.60 -15.74
CA TYR A 213 14.37 19.41 -15.94
C TYR A 213 14.86 19.90 -14.58
N PHE A 214 16.16 19.77 -14.33
CA PHE A 214 16.85 20.33 -13.18
C PHE A 214 17.85 21.41 -13.60
N LEU A 215 18.05 22.40 -12.74
CA LEU A 215 19.11 23.41 -12.90
C LEU A 215 20.47 22.88 -12.43
N SER A 216 20.46 22.07 -11.37
CA SER A 216 21.66 21.52 -10.76
C SER A 216 21.43 20.08 -10.30
N LEU A 217 22.53 19.36 -10.10
CA LEU A 217 22.52 18.05 -9.47
C LEU A 217 23.39 18.07 -8.22
N PRO A 218 23.02 17.31 -7.18
CA PRO A 218 23.91 17.07 -6.06
C PRO A 218 25.26 16.49 -6.54
N PRO A 219 26.39 16.88 -5.93
CA PRO A 219 27.70 16.34 -6.30
C PRO A 219 27.74 14.81 -6.25
N GLY A 220 28.34 14.19 -7.27
CA GLY A 220 28.46 12.73 -7.36
C GLY A 220 27.19 12.00 -7.81
N THR A 221 26.14 12.72 -8.22
CA THR A 221 24.95 12.10 -8.82
C THR A 221 25.33 11.39 -10.12
N PRO A 222 25.04 10.07 -10.27
CA PRO A 222 25.35 9.36 -11.51
C PRO A 222 24.48 9.88 -12.65
N SER A 223 25.06 10.03 -13.84
CA SER A 223 24.34 10.42 -15.05
C SER A 223 24.55 9.39 -16.16
N GLY A 224 23.67 9.39 -17.15
CA GLY A 224 23.70 8.50 -18.29
C GLY A 224 22.32 8.04 -18.75
N MET A 225 22.34 7.18 -19.77
CA MET A 225 21.14 6.63 -20.40
C MET A 225 20.41 5.59 -19.54
N ARG A 226 21.11 5.01 -18.56
CA ARG A 226 20.59 4.03 -17.61
C ARG A 226 21.18 4.32 -16.24
N VAL A 227 20.36 4.85 -15.35
CA VAL A 227 20.68 5.10 -13.95
C VAL A 227 19.54 4.59 -13.09
N GLU A 228 19.77 4.49 -11.78
CA GLU A 228 18.73 4.13 -10.82
C GLU A 228 18.92 4.99 -9.59
N ILE A 229 18.18 6.10 -9.53
CA ILE A 229 18.32 7.11 -8.49
C ILE A 229 16.94 7.34 -7.88
N PRO A 230 16.66 6.79 -6.68
CA PRO A 230 15.47 7.15 -5.94
C PRO A 230 15.47 8.65 -5.67
N ALA A 231 14.40 9.33 -6.05
CA ALA A 231 14.29 10.78 -5.96
C ALA A 231 12.89 11.22 -5.56
N VAL A 232 12.83 12.30 -4.78
CA VAL A 232 11.65 13.12 -4.59
C VAL A 232 11.88 14.43 -5.33
N VAL A 233 10.91 14.83 -6.13
CA VAL A 233 10.99 16.05 -6.94
C VAL A 233 9.97 17.04 -6.41
N ASP A 234 10.45 18.11 -5.79
CA ASP A 234 9.70 19.32 -5.50
C ASP A 234 9.93 20.33 -6.63
N GLY A 235 8.95 20.44 -7.52
CA GLY A 235 9.07 21.22 -8.74
C GLY A 235 7.75 21.87 -9.16
N VAL A 236 7.75 22.44 -10.35
CA VAL A 236 6.60 23.09 -10.98
C VAL A 236 6.15 22.25 -12.15
N PHE A 237 4.87 21.91 -12.21
CA PHE A 237 4.31 21.26 -13.39
C PHE A 237 4.17 22.28 -14.53
N PHE A 238 4.76 21.98 -15.68
CA PHE A 238 4.77 22.90 -16.81
C PHE A 238 3.65 22.56 -17.83
N LYS A 239 3.71 21.35 -18.40
CA LYS A 239 2.77 20.90 -19.43
C LYS A 239 2.81 19.37 -19.57
N ARG A 240 1.85 18.82 -20.31
CA ARG A 240 1.99 17.49 -20.91
C ARG A 240 2.77 17.64 -22.21
N TRP A 241 3.98 17.09 -22.25
CA TRP A 241 4.95 17.28 -23.33
C TRP A 241 4.94 16.09 -24.29
N ALA A 242 4.86 16.38 -25.59
CA ALA A 242 5.03 15.37 -26.62
C ALA A 242 6.52 15.19 -26.94
N TYR A 243 6.97 13.94 -26.94
CA TYR A 243 8.35 13.58 -27.23
C TYR A 243 8.44 12.39 -28.18
N GLN A 244 9.55 12.32 -28.91
CA GLN A 244 9.85 11.18 -29.76
C GLN A 244 10.44 10.04 -28.92
N ALA A 245 9.67 8.97 -28.72
CA ALA A 245 10.20 7.71 -28.22
C ALA A 245 10.81 6.89 -29.37
N SER A 246 11.40 5.74 -29.05
CA SER A 246 12.00 4.85 -30.05
C SER A 246 10.97 4.25 -31.01
N ASP A 247 9.73 4.11 -30.57
CA ASP A 247 8.64 3.47 -31.31
C ASP A 247 7.63 4.49 -31.88
N ALA A 248 7.22 5.47 -31.08
CA ALA A 248 6.18 6.43 -31.44
C ALA A 248 6.36 7.77 -30.73
N ILE A 249 5.55 8.77 -31.13
CA ILE A 249 5.38 9.97 -30.31
C ILE A 249 4.57 9.60 -29.08
N ARG A 250 5.09 9.94 -27.90
CA ARG A 250 4.45 9.70 -26.61
C ARG A 250 4.30 11.00 -25.84
N LEU A 251 3.45 10.96 -24.83
CA LEU A 251 3.16 12.08 -23.94
C LEU A 251 3.73 11.79 -22.55
N ALA A 252 4.32 12.80 -21.92
CA ALA A 252 4.77 12.73 -20.53
C ALA A 252 4.46 14.03 -19.79
N PRO A 253 4.10 13.99 -18.50
CA PRO A 253 4.13 15.16 -17.64
C PRO A 253 5.55 15.76 -17.62
N LEU A 254 5.66 17.08 -17.75
CA LEU A 254 6.93 17.80 -17.67
C LEU A 254 6.98 18.67 -16.43
N LEU A 255 8.02 18.49 -15.62
CA LEU A 255 8.29 19.28 -14.42
C LEU A 255 9.60 20.07 -14.54
N MET A 256 9.65 21.17 -13.80
CA MET A 256 10.81 22.05 -13.66
C MET A 256 11.18 22.12 -12.18
N ALA A 257 12.40 21.78 -11.82
CA ALA A 257 12.86 21.78 -10.43
C ALA A 257 14.30 22.27 -10.34
N THR A 258 14.74 22.70 -9.16
CA THR A 258 16.13 23.14 -8.97
C THR A 258 17.07 21.94 -8.95
N GLU A 259 16.80 20.97 -8.08
CA GLU A 259 17.61 19.76 -7.88
C GLU A 259 16.74 18.59 -7.40
N PRO A 260 17.14 17.33 -7.69
CA PRO A 260 16.48 16.15 -7.12
C PRO A 260 16.78 16.01 -5.63
N GLN A 261 15.74 15.72 -4.83
CA GLN A 261 15.89 15.46 -3.40
C GLN A 261 16.04 13.95 -3.17
N SER A 262 16.95 13.55 -2.28
CA SER A 262 17.01 12.16 -1.84
C SER A 262 15.76 11.83 -1.02
N PRO A 263 15.09 10.68 -1.23
CA PRO A 263 14.02 10.28 -0.35
C PRO A 263 14.56 10.14 1.08
N PRO A 264 13.75 10.46 2.10
CA PRO A 264 14.17 10.30 3.49
C PRO A 264 14.55 8.83 3.70
N ARG A 265 15.84 8.56 3.94
CA ARG A 265 16.28 7.24 4.39
C ARG A 265 15.70 7.04 5.77
N ILE A 266 14.64 6.25 5.87
CA ILE A 266 14.33 5.61 7.15
C ILE A 266 15.50 4.66 7.37
N THR A 267 16.48 5.11 8.16
CA THR A 267 17.40 4.20 8.82
C THR A 267 16.53 3.33 9.70
N SER A 268 16.03 2.22 9.15
CA SER A 268 15.68 1.06 9.93
C SER A 268 16.97 0.75 10.68
N GLY A 269 17.04 1.22 11.93
CA GLY A 269 18.16 0.93 12.79
C GLY A 269 18.34 -0.57 12.71
N ARG A 270 19.46 -1.01 12.15
CA ARG A 270 19.95 -2.37 12.33
C ARG A 270 20.34 -2.45 13.80
N GLY A 271 19.32 -2.44 14.65
CA GLY A 271 19.43 -2.88 16.02
C GLY A 271 19.83 -4.33 15.88
N SER A 272 21.10 -4.60 16.14
CA SER A 272 21.54 -5.91 16.60
C SER A 272 20.80 -6.19 17.90
N SER A 273 19.50 -6.46 17.81
CA SER A 273 18.72 -6.81 18.97
C SER A 273 19.18 -8.23 19.31
N THR A 274 19.86 -8.33 20.45
CA THR A 274 20.16 -9.59 21.13
C THR A 274 18.92 -10.50 21.19
N ILE A 275 17.72 -9.93 21.11
CA ILE A 275 16.41 -10.58 20.99
C ILE A 275 16.35 -11.61 19.84
N VAL A 276 16.91 -11.33 18.65
CA VAL A 276 16.92 -12.31 17.55
C VAL A 276 17.84 -13.49 17.87
N GLY A 277 18.96 -13.23 18.55
CA GLY A 277 19.84 -14.28 19.05
C GLY A 277 19.11 -15.19 20.06
N TRP A 278 18.44 -14.60 21.05
CA TRP A 278 17.68 -15.36 22.05
C TRP A 278 16.51 -16.15 21.45
N ALA A 279 15.83 -15.61 20.42
CA ALA A 279 14.77 -16.32 19.72
C ALA A 279 15.28 -17.55 18.95
N LEU A 280 16.46 -17.46 18.34
CA LEU A 280 17.10 -18.62 17.69
C LEU A 280 17.57 -19.66 18.72
N PHE A 281 18.10 -19.22 19.87
CA PHE A 281 18.49 -20.12 20.96
C PHE A 281 17.30 -20.87 21.57
N SER A 282 16.15 -20.22 21.74
CA SER A 282 14.95 -20.89 22.27
C SER A 282 14.37 -21.90 21.28
N ILE A 283 14.37 -21.59 19.98
CA ILE A 283 13.98 -22.56 18.93
C ILE A 283 14.93 -23.76 18.94
N ALA A 284 16.24 -23.54 18.96
CA ALA A 284 17.22 -24.62 19.01
C ALA A 284 17.08 -25.47 20.29
N GLY A 285 16.83 -24.83 21.44
CA GLY A 285 16.56 -25.53 22.70
C GLY A 285 15.33 -26.42 22.65
N LEU A 286 14.25 -25.94 22.02
CA LEU A 286 12.99 -26.69 21.90
C LEU A 286 13.13 -27.89 20.95
N ILE A 287 13.91 -27.74 19.87
CA ILE A 287 14.26 -28.85 18.98
C ILE A 287 15.10 -29.90 19.74
N ALA A 288 16.10 -29.46 20.50
CA ALA A 288 16.97 -30.36 21.26
C ALA A 288 16.21 -31.13 22.35
N THR A 289 15.31 -30.48 23.09
CA THR A 289 14.48 -31.15 24.11
C THR A 289 13.49 -32.12 23.48
N THR A 290 12.87 -31.76 22.36
CA THR A 290 11.97 -32.67 21.62
C THR A 290 12.72 -33.90 21.12
N TRP A 291 13.92 -33.71 20.54
CA TRP A 291 14.76 -34.82 20.09
C TRP A 291 15.19 -35.73 21.23
N LEU A 292 15.57 -35.16 22.38
CA LEU A 292 15.98 -35.93 23.55
C LEU A 292 14.82 -36.73 24.14
N ALA A 293 13.62 -36.13 24.22
CA ALA A 293 12.40 -36.81 24.67
C ALA A 293 12.04 -38.00 23.77
N LEU A 294 12.13 -37.83 22.45
CA LEU A 294 11.92 -38.92 21.48
C LEU A 294 12.96 -40.05 21.68
N ARG A 295 14.22 -39.69 21.98
CA ARG A 295 15.27 -40.68 22.20
C ARG A 295 15.06 -41.50 23.49
N PHE A 296 14.60 -40.85 24.57
CA PHE A 296 14.25 -41.55 25.81
C PHE A 296 12.97 -42.39 25.66
N ALA A 297 11.98 -41.91 24.92
CA ALA A 297 10.77 -42.68 24.61
C ALA A 297 11.09 -43.94 23.77
N ALA A 298 12.06 -43.86 22.85
CA ALA A 298 12.52 -45.01 22.08
C ALA A 298 13.35 -46.01 22.90
N ALA A 299 14.05 -45.55 23.95
CA ALA A 299 14.88 -46.40 24.81
C ALA A 299 14.06 -47.23 25.82
N ASN A 300 12.84 -46.80 26.14
CA ASN A 300 11.90 -47.55 26.99
C ASN A 300 10.85 -48.23 26.10
N PRO A 301 11.02 -49.51 25.72
CA PRO A 301 10.00 -50.21 24.95
C PRO A 301 8.68 -50.20 25.73
N LEU A 302 7.62 -49.70 25.09
CA LEU A 302 6.26 -49.74 25.61
C LEU A 302 5.95 -51.16 26.13
N PRO A 303 5.30 -51.30 27.31
CA PRO A 303 4.87 -52.61 27.78
C PRO A 303 4.02 -53.25 26.69
N LYS A 304 4.51 -54.38 26.16
CA LYS A 304 3.93 -55.15 25.06
C LYS A 304 2.42 -55.27 25.30
N GLN A 305 1.62 -54.51 24.53
CA GLN A 305 0.17 -54.62 24.56
C GLN A 305 -0.16 -56.10 24.31
N ARG A 306 -0.80 -56.74 25.28
CA ARG A 306 -1.33 -58.09 25.11
C ARG A 306 -2.29 -58.04 23.92
N HIS A 307 -1.93 -58.75 22.86
CA HIS A 307 -2.76 -58.98 21.70
C HIS A 307 -4.12 -59.53 22.18
N PRO A 308 -5.25 -58.82 21.99
CA PRO A 308 -6.55 -59.40 22.23
C PRO A 308 -6.79 -60.43 21.12
N ALA A 309 -6.68 -61.70 21.45
CA ALA A 309 -6.88 -62.84 20.56
C ALA A 309 -8.35 -63.02 20.13
N SER A 310 -9.12 -61.94 19.97
CA SER A 310 -10.57 -61.99 19.74
C SER A 310 -11.06 -61.21 18.53
N MET A 311 -10.21 -60.54 17.75
CA MET A 311 -10.69 -59.87 16.53
C MET A 311 -11.06 -60.88 15.43
N ASP A 312 -10.39 -62.03 15.33
CA ASP A 312 -10.72 -63.05 14.32
C ASP A 312 -12.08 -63.73 14.58
N ALA A 313 -12.60 -63.67 15.82
CA ALA A 313 -13.88 -64.26 16.18
C ALA A 313 -15.08 -63.36 15.82
N ASP A 314 -14.90 -62.03 15.78
CA ASP A 314 -15.99 -61.10 15.45
C ASP A 314 -16.25 -60.98 13.93
N PHE A 315 -15.30 -61.41 13.10
CA PHE A 315 -15.41 -61.33 11.64
C PHE A 315 -15.70 -62.67 10.95
N SER A 316 -15.84 -63.78 11.68
CA SER A 316 -16.14 -65.09 11.09
C SER A 316 -17.56 -65.21 10.54
N ASP A 317 -18.49 -64.40 11.03
CA ASP A 317 -19.91 -64.45 10.65
C ASP A 317 -20.28 -63.54 9.48
N LEU A 318 -19.33 -62.74 8.98
CA LEU A 318 -19.54 -61.93 7.78
C LEU A 318 -19.28 -62.76 6.53
N THR A 319 -20.35 -63.37 6.01
CA THR A 319 -20.31 -63.97 4.67
C THR A 319 -20.10 -62.85 3.65
N VAL A 320 -18.93 -62.82 3.03
CA VAL A 320 -18.62 -61.95 1.89
C VAL A 320 -19.52 -62.39 0.73
N VAL A 321 -20.60 -61.66 0.48
CA VAL A 321 -21.48 -61.92 -0.67
C VAL A 321 -20.78 -61.41 -1.92
N ASP A 322 -20.53 -62.32 -2.87
CA ASP A 322 -19.95 -61.98 -4.16
C ASP A 322 -20.85 -60.96 -4.89
N PRO A 323 -20.32 -59.76 -5.25
CA PRO A 323 -21.08 -58.72 -5.92
C PRO A 323 -21.81 -59.20 -7.19
N ARG A 324 -21.28 -60.21 -7.88
CA ARG A 324 -21.87 -60.74 -9.11
C ARG A 324 -23.25 -61.35 -8.89
N VAL A 325 -23.43 -62.07 -7.77
CA VAL A 325 -24.70 -62.72 -7.42
C VAL A 325 -25.78 -61.68 -7.09
N SER A 326 -25.38 -60.55 -6.48
CA SER A 326 -26.27 -59.42 -6.20
C SER A 326 -26.75 -58.75 -7.48
N PHE A 327 -25.87 -58.59 -8.47
CA PHE A 327 -26.23 -58.02 -9.78
C PHE A 327 -27.13 -58.97 -10.60
N GLU A 328 -26.91 -60.28 -10.56
CA GLU A 328 -27.78 -61.26 -11.23
C GLU A 328 -29.20 -61.29 -10.63
N ARG A 329 -29.33 -61.21 -9.29
CA ARG A 329 -30.66 -61.10 -8.64
C ARG A 329 -31.40 -59.83 -9.03
N LEU A 330 -30.69 -58.72 -9.17
CA LEU A 330 -31.26 -57.45 -9.63
C LEU A 330 -31.68 -57.49 -11.11
N ALA A 331 -30.90 -58.16 -11.96
CA ALA A 331 -31.25 -58.34 -13.37
C ALA A 331 -32.42 -59.30 -13.59
N ALA A 332 -32.59 -60.31 -12.72
CA ALA A 332 -33.71 -61.24 -12.75
C ALA A 332 -35.05 -60.61 -12.31
N LEU A 333 -35.01 -59.51 -11.56
CA LEU A 333 -36.17 -58.68 -11.23
C LEU A 333 -36.51 -57.73 -12.38
N LYS A 334 -36.85 -58.28 -13.56
CA LYS A 334 -37.44 -57.49 -14.65
C LYS A 334 -38.97 -57.46 -14.46
N PRO A 335 -39.61 -56.29 -14.33
CA PRO A 335 -41.06 -56.19 -14.22
C PRO A 335 -41.72 -56.63 -15.54
N SER A 336 -42.76 -57.47 -15.46
CA SER A 336 -43.59 -57.86 -16.60
C SER A 336 -44.33 -56.64 -17.13
N SER A 337 -43.87 -56.10 -18.25
CA SER A 337 -44.59 -55.08 -19.03
C SER A 337 -45.65 -55.76 -19.89
N ASP A 338 -46.71 -56.25 -19.26
CA ASP A 338 -47.87 -56.84 -19.95
C ASP A 338 -49.13 -56.27 -19.30
N ASP A 339 -49.38 -54.98 -19.53
CA ASP A 339 -50.64 -54.29 -19.24
C ASP A 339 -50.62 -52.89 -19.89
N ALA A 340 -50.59 -52.84 -21.23
CA ALA A 340 -50.87 -51.61 -21.97
C ALA A 340 -51.26 -51.91 -23.44
N GLU A 341 -52.51 -52.34 -23.67
CA GLU A 341 -53.30 -51.90 -24.84
C GLU A 341 -54.70 -52.51 -24.83
N THR A 342 -55.75 -51.69 -24.65
CA THR A 342 -56.88 -51.72 -25.59
C THR A 342 -57.62 -50.38 -25.59
N PRO A 343 -57.83 -49.75 -26.76
CA PRO A 343 -58.60 -48.52 -26.91
C PRO A 343 -60.08 -48.80 -27.21
N ARG A 344 -60.98 -47.92 -26.75
CA ARG A 344 -62.23 -47.55 -27.44
C ARG A 344 -62.61 -46.11 -27.14
#